data_AF-A0A957RLD8-F1
#
_entry.id   AF-A0A957RLD8-F1
#
_cell.length_a   1.000
_cell.length_b   1.000
_cell.length_c   1.000
_cell.angle_alpha   90.00
_cell.angle_beta   90.00
_cell.angle_gamma   90.00
#
_symmetry.space_group_name_H-M   'P 1'
#
loop_
_entity.id
_entity.type
_entity.pdbx_description
1 polymer ?
#
loop_
_entity_poly.entity_id
_entity_poly.type
_entity_poly.pdbx_seq_one_letter_code
_entity_poly.pdbx_strand_id
1 'polypeptide(L)'
;SGPDANDIGDGDGGANTSINAPVLYAAVSAPASTTVNGLFNSAANQSYTVTFYASPQCDASGFGEGQLYLGSVTATTDASGNGGFGATLPGTLASGQVVTALLTDAAGNTSEFSACTIAQPDNTSWDKALPLSLQGGAGVLSAMAEQYLDRTGQARWFKFAVQPGSEIIVDLTNLPADYDLTLHSDIQAAYNRIATPVDLAQLSAELAPSAFVNPAAFTNPAAFTNPAAFTNPAAFTNPAAFTNPAAFTNPAAFTNPDAFINPAAFTNPAAFTNPAAFTNPAAFTNPAAFTNPAAFTNPAAFTNPAAFTNPDGYASAPLRSLFGVSAREGTASERIVVNSWNNSGEFYVMVRGRNGVFDRTAPFTLNVTMLTGVCAGITTVLPAGEVAAP
;
A
#
# COMPACT_ATOMS: atom_id res chain seq x y z
N SER A 1 4.82 -33.99 3.02
CA SER A 1 3.39 -33.69 2.75
C SER A 1 3.14 -32.30 3.28
N GLY A 2 2.45 -31.45 2.51
CA GLY A 2 2.05 -30.12 2.99
C GLY A 2 0.85 -30.22 3.95
N PRO A 3 0.44 -29.10 4.57
CA PRO A 3 -0.76 -29.07 5.41
C PRO A 3 -2.01 -29.42 4.60
N ASP A 4 -3.03 -29.90 5.30
CA ASP A 4 -4.34 -30.11 4.70
C ASP A 4 -4.92 -28.76 4.20
N ALA A 5 -5.77 -28.82 3.17
CA ALA A 5 -6.32 -27.61 2.58
C ALA A 5 -7.40 -27.02 3.49
N ASN A 6 -7.27 -25.72 3.81
CA ASN A 6 -8.26 -25.04 4.67
C ASN A 6 -9.68 -25.13 4.08
N ASP A 7 -10.66 -25.50 4.90
CA ASP A 7 -12.08 -25.62 4.55
C ASP A 7 -12.94 -24.55 5.25
N ILE A 8 -14.28 -24.58 5.06
CA ILE A 8 -15.19 -23.63 5.73
C ILE A 8 -15.80 -24.31 6.97
N GLY A 9 -15.53 -23.73 8.14
CA GLY A 9 -16.21 -24.01 9.41
C GLY A 9 -15.76 -25.27 10.15
N ASP A 10 -14.60 -25.83 9.78
CA ASP A 10 -13.99 -27.10 10.21
C ASP A 10 -14.91 -28.08 10.94
N GLY A 11 -15.79 -28.70 10.15
CA GLY A 11 -16.58 -29.89 10.49
C GLY A 11 -15.84 -31.21 10.23
N ASP A 12 -14.53 -31.15 10.00
CA ASP A 12 -13.72 -32.29 9.62
C ASP A 12 -13.42 -33.23 10.80
N GLY A 13 -13.46 -34.53 10.52
CA GLY A 13 -13.15 -35.59 11.48
C GLY A 13 -11.73 -36.12 11.27
N GLY A 14 -10.90 -36.12 12.31
CA GLY A 14 -9.50 -36.56 12.23
C GLY A 14 -8.71 -36.31 13.52
N ALA A 15 -7.40 -36.56 13.49
CA ALA A 15 -6.51 -36.13 14.56
C ALA A 15 -6.51 -34.61 14.65
N ASN A 16 -6.52 -34.05 15.87
CA ASN A 16 -6.61 -32.61 16.12
C ASN A 16 -7.79 -31.90 15.43
N THR A 17 -8.88 -32.62 15.15
CA THR A 17 -10.10 -32.11 14.49
C THR A 17 -9.86 -31.36 13.17
N SER A 18 -8.69 -31.56 12.54
CA SER A 18 -8.29 -30.90 11.30
C SER A 18 -8.49 -29.38 11.32
N ILE A 19 -8.09 -28.72 12.42
CA ILE A 19 -8.19 -27.25 12.54
C ILE A 19 -7.42 -26.59 11.41
N ASN A 20 -8.08 -25.70 10.69
CA ASN A 20 -7.47 -24.94 9.60
C ASN A 20 -6.26 -24.10 10.09
N ALA A 21 -5.17 -24.12 9.33
CA ALA A 21 -3.99 -23.32 9.63
C ALA A 21 -4.28 -21.80 9.44
N PRO A 22 -3.71 -20.92 10.28
CA PRO A 22 -3.92 -19.49 10.13
C PRO A 22 -3.21 -18.95 8.88
N VAL A 23 -3.75 -17.88 8.29
CA VAL A 23 -3.17 -17.20 7.13
C VAL A 23 -2.56 -15.88 7.58
N LEU A 24 -1.24 -15.82 7.56
CA LEU A 24 -0.47 -14.60 7.84
C LEU A 24 -0.39 -13.72 6.59
N TYR A 25 -0.61 -12.42 6.75
CA TYR A 25 -0.51 -11.44 5.64
C TYR A 25 0.42 -10.25 5.95
N ALA A 26 0.93 -10.16 7.18
CA ALA A 26 1.93 -9.18 7.56
C ALA A 26 2.79 -9.69 8.73
N ALA A 27 4.11 -9.54 8.61
CA ALA A 27 5.06 -9.63 9.71
C ALA A 27 5.98 -8.40 9.66
N VAL A 28 5.63 -7.37 10.42
CA VAL A 28 6.35 -6.10 10.47
C VAL A 28 7.38 -6.14 11.59
N SER A 29 8.66 -6.06 11.24
CA SER A 29 9.75 -5.97 12.20
C SER A 29 10.16 -4.53 12.42
N ALA A 30 10.15 -4.11 13.68
CA ALA A 30 10.57 -2.80 14.15
C ALA A 30 11.62 -2.96 15.27
N PRO A 31 12.32 -1.88 15.68
CA PRO A 31 13.18 -1.95 16.84
C PRO A 31 12.42 -2.44 18.08
N ALA A 32 12.97 -3.46 18.74
CA ALA A 32 12.44 -4.13 19.93
C ALA A 32 11.08 -4.85 19.80
N SER A 33 10.42 -4.85 18.63
CA SER A 33 9.12 -5.51 18.47
C SER A 33 8.87 -6.03 17.06
N THR A 34 8.06 -7.08 16.97
CA THR A 34 7.58 -7.64 15.70
C THR A 34 6.07 -7.76 15.74
N THR A 35 5.37 -7.06 14.84
CA THR A 35 3.91 -7.12 14.73
C THR A 35 3.49 -8.10 13.65
N VAL A 36 2.65 -9.07 14.00
CA VAL A 36 2.15 -10.10 13.10
C VAL A 36 0.63 -9.99 13.01
N ASN A 37 0.11 -9.99 11.78
CA ASN A 37 -1.33 -9.98 11.52
C ASN A 37 -1.73 -11.15 10.63
N GLY A 38 -2.90 -11.71 10.92
CA GLY A 38 -3.44 -12.83 10.19
C GLY A 38 -4.94 -13.01 10.38
N LEU A 39 -5.49 -13.91 9.57
CA LEU A 39 -6.87 -14.34 9.59
C LEU A 39 -6.91 -15.87 9.73
N PHE A 40 -8.03 -16.41 10.18
CA PHE A 40 -8.28 -17.83 10.17
C PHE A 40 -9.78 -18.11 10.10
N ASN A 41 -10.15 -19.35 9.73
CA ASN A 41 -11.52 -19.82 9.77
C ASN A 41 -11.56 -21.17 10.50
N SER A 42 -12.44 -21.32 11.49
CA SER A 42 -12.60 -22.54 12.28
C SER A 42 -13.99 -22.52 12.92
N ALA A 43 -14.31 -23.44 13.84
CA ALA A 43 -15.60 -23.53 14.49
C ALA A 43 -16.07 -22.17 15.04
N ALA A 44 -17.35 -21.85 14.81
CA ALA A 44 -17.94 -20.55 15.11
C ALA A 44 -18.03 -20.25 16.61
N ASN A 45 -17.81 -18.97 16.98
CA ASN A 45 -17.87 -18.46 18.35
C ASN A 45 -16.92 -19.14 19.34
N GLN A 46 -15.77 -19.62 18.87
CA GLN A 46 -14.76 -20.31 19.67
C GLN A 46 -13.52 -19.44 19.88
N SER A 47 -12.79 -19.71 20.98
CA SER A 47 -11.51 -19.07 21.29
C SER A 47 -10.35 -19.97 20.89
N TYR A 48 -9.32 -19.39 20.28
CA TYR A 48 -8.10 -20.07 19.88
C TYR A 48 -6.89 -19.31 20.40
N THR A 49 -5.86 -20.06 20.79
CA THR A 49 -4.53 -19.50 21.04
C THR A 49 -3.75 -19.54 19.73
N VAL A 50 -3.36 -18.38 19.22
CA VAL A 50 -2.46 -18.24 18.07
C VAL A 50 -1.04 -18.16 18.61
N THR A 51 -0.19 -19.12 18.25
CA THR A 51 1.20 -19.17 18.70
C THR A 51 2.15 -18.89 17.55
N PHE A 52 3.13 -18.01 17.76
CA PHE A 52 4.03 -17.52 16.73
C PHE A 52 5.46 -18.02 16.90
N TYR A 53 6.07 -18.35 15.77
CA TYR A 53 7.45 -18.82 15.71
C TYR A 53 8.22 -18.11 14.61
N ALA A 54 9.53 -17.94 14.82
CA ALA A 54 10.47 -17.50 13.80
C ALA A 54 11.40 -18.63 13.37
N SER A 55 11.76 -18.60 12.09
CA SER A 55 12.79 -19.45 11.49
C SER A 55 13.71 -18.61 10.60
N PRO A 56 15.00 -18.96 10.44
CA PRO A 56 15.94 -18.21 9.61
C PRO A 56 15.52 -18.11 8.14
N GLN A 57 14.91 -19.16 7.61
CA GLN A 57 14.41 -19.25 6.24
C GLN A 57 13.12 -20.06 6.20
N CYS A 58 12.32 -19.86 5.16
CA CYS A 58 11.18 -20.75 4.91
C CYS A 58 11.66 -22.12 4.41
N ASP A 59 10.95 -23.17 4.77
CA ASP A 59 11.16 -24.48 4.17
C ASP A 59 10.73 -24.48 2.69
N ALA A 60 11.28 -25.40 1.90
CA ALA A 60 11.00 -25.52 0.47
C ALA A 60 9.52 -25.77 0.15
N SER A 61 8.73 -26.28 1.12
CA SER A 61 7.29 -26.45 0.98
C SER A 61 6.50 -25.13 0.99
N GLY A 62 7.11 -24.01 1.42
CA GLY A 62 6.42 -22.72 1.59
C GLY A 62 5.62 -22.60 2.90
N PHE A 63 5.56 -23.68 3.66
CA PHE A 63 5.05 -23.75 5.03
C PHE A 63 6.23 -23.94 5.96
N GLY A 64 6.15 -23.48 7.20
CA GLY A 64 7.32 -23.48 8.08
C GLY A 64 7.23 -24.48 9.23
N GLU A 65 8.42 -24.76 9.77
CA GLU A 65 8.62 -25.27 11.13
C GLU A 65 8.73 -24.08 12.10
N GLY A 66 8.50 -24.31 13.40
CA GLY A 66 8.72 -23.30 14.43
C GLY A 66 10.05 -23.51 15.18
N GLN A 67 11.12 -22.81 14.79
CA GLN A 67 12.42 -22.95 15.48
C GLN A 67 12.49 -22.12 16.77
N LEU A 68 12.09 -20.85 16.73
CA LEU A 68 12.15 -19.92 17.86
C LEU A 68 10.74 -19.45 18.23
N TYR A 69 10.29 -19.77 19.44
CA TYR A 69 9.04 -19.25 19.98
C TYR A 69 9.12 -17.72 20.19
N LEU A 70 8.13 -16.99 19.68
CA LEU A 70 8.05 -15.52 19.78
C LEU A 70 7.00 -15.04 20.79
N GLY A 71 5.94 -15.82 20.98
CA GLY A 71 4.81 -15.45 21.83
C GLY A 71 3.49 -15.99 21.30
N SER A 72 2.40 -15.60 21.95
CA SER A 72 1.05 -16.01 21.58
C SER A 72 0.02 -14.92 21.86
N VAL A 73 -1.13 -15.00 21.19
CA VAL A 73 -2.31 -14.16 21.44
C VAL A 73 -3.57 -15.02 21.41
N THR A 74 -4.61 -14.62 22.12
CA THR A 74 -5.94 -15.24 22.00
C THR A 74 -6.75 -14.52 20.94
N ALA A 75 -7.40 -15.26 20.05
CA ALA A 75 -8.30 -14.75 19.03
C ALA A 75 -9.60 -15.56 19.02
N THR A 76 -10.71 -14.92 18.65
CA THR A 76 -12.04 -15.54 18.63
C THR A 76 -12.63 -15.52 17.24
N THR A 77 -13.37 -16.57 16.88
CA THR A 77 -14.15 -16.63 15.64
C THR A 77 -15.53 -16.00 15.82
N ASP A 78 -16.07 -15.43 14.74
CA ASP A 78 -17.45 -14.95 14.69
C ASP A 78 -18.47 -16.09 14.50
N ALA A 79 -19.74 -15.74 14.32
CA ALA A 79 -20.82 -16.70 14.07
C ALA A 79 -20.69 -17.48 12.75
N SER A 80 -19.82 -17.03 11.84
CA SER A 80 -19.49 -17.69 10.58
C SER A 80 -18.14 -18.43 10.65
N GLY A 81 -17.52 -18.51 11.83
CA GLY A 81 -16.23 -19.17 12.00
C GLY A 81 -15.02 -18.33 11.66
N ASN A 82 -15.19 -17.06 11.27
CA ASN A 82 -14.06 -16.23 10.86
C ASN A 82 -13.41 -15.54 12.06
N GLY A 83 -12.10 -15.69 12.19
CA GLY A 83 -11.29 -15.04 13.21
C GLY A 83 -10.19 -14.17 12.59
N GLY A 84 -9.80 -13.13 13.33
CA GLY A 84 -8.68 -12.27 12.97
C GLY A 84 -7.83 -11.96 14.20
N PHE A 85 -6.54 -11.70 13.99
CA PHE A 85 -5.62 -11.37 15.07
C PHE A 85 -4.56 -10.37 14.64
N GLY A 86 -4.10 -9.59 15.62
CA GLY A 86 -2.89 -8.79 15.56
C GLY A 86 -2.12 -9.00 16.85
N ALA A 87 -0.84 -9.35 16.74
CA ALA A 87 0.04 -9.57 17.88
C ALA A 87 1.27 -8.69 17.77
N THR A 88 1.65 -8.02 18.86
CA THR A 88 2.95 -7.34 18.97
C THR A 88 3.83 -8.17 19.89
N LEU A 89 4.83 -8.81 19.30
CA LEU A 89 5.72 -9.76 19.94
C LEU A 89 7.03 -9.06 20.33
N PRO A 90 7.65 -9.44 21.46
CA PRO A 90 8.91 -8.86 21.90
C PRO A 90 10.05 -9.28 20.97
N GLY A 91 10.96 -8.34 20.71
CA GLY A 91 12.16 -8.58 19.91
C GLY A 91 12.00 -8.22 18.43
N THR A 92 13.15 -8.00 17.80
CA THR A 92 13.24 -7.67 16.37
C THR A 92 13.70 -8.90 15.61
N LEU A 93 13.00 -9.24 14.54
CA LEU A 93 13.48 -10.20 13.57
C LEU A 93 14.31 -9.50 12.50
N ALA A 94 15.40 -10.15 12.08
CA ALA A 94 16.20 -9.68 10.96
C ALA A 94 15.39 -9.78 9.65
N SER A 95 15.60 -8.82 8.75
CA SER A 95 14.99 -8.85 7.41
C SER A 95 15.32 -10.17 6.71
N GLY A 96 14.30 -10.89 6.24
CA GLY A 96 14.45 -12.19 5.59
C GLY A 96 14.23 -13.39 6.49
N GLN A 97 14.20 -13.22 7.82
CA GLN A 97 13.62 -14.25 8.69
C GLN A 97 12.13 -14.40 8.39
N VAL A 98 11.60 -15.59 8.65
CA VAL A 98 10.19 -15.89 8.41
C VAL A 98 9.45 -16.13 9.71
N VAL A 99 8.18 -15.76 9.73
CA VAL A 99 7.23 -16.05 10.79
C VAL A 99 6.23 -17.08 10.31
N THR A 100 5.96 -18.05 11.17
CA THR A 100 4.82 -18.95 11.08
C THR A 100 3.97 -18.91 12.33
N ALA A 101 2.73 -19.37 12.22
CA ALA A 101 1.82 -19.49 13.33
C ALA A 101 1.05 -20.81 13.28
N LEU A 102 0.59 -21.27 14.44
CA LEU A 102 -0.39 -22.36 14.56
C LEU A 102 -1.52 -21.94 15.51
N LEU A 103 -2.68 -22.56 15.36
CA LEU A 103 -3.81 -22.40 16.27
C LEU A 103 -3.84 -23.55 17.28
N THR A 104 -4.32 -23.25 18.48
CA THR A 104 -4.65 -24.26 19.50
C THR A 104 -6.01 -23.97 20.08
N ASP A 105 -6.91 -24.94 20.04
CA ASP A 105 -8.26 -24.83 20.62
C ASP A 105 -8.25 -25.03 22.16
N ALA A 106 -9.42 -24.92 22.79
CA ALA A 106 -9.57 -25.12 24.24
C ALA A 106 -9.34 -26.57 24.71
N ALA A 107 -9.42 -27.55 23.81
CA ALA A 107 -9.18 -28.96 24.09
C ALA A 107 -7.69 -29.34 23.90
N GLY A 108 -6.87 -28.43 23.39
CA GLY A 108 -5.46 -28.66 23.10
C GLY A 108 -5.18 -29.24 21.71
N ASN A 109 -6.18 -29.31 20.83
CA ASN A 109 -5.99 -29.68 19.43
C ASN A 109 -5.27 -28.53 18.71
N THR A 110 -4.35 -28.88 17.80
CA THR A 110 -3.54 -27.91 17.07
C THR A 110 -3.75 -28.03 15.56
N SER A 111 -3.79 -26.88 14.88
CA SER A 111 -3.64 -26.83 13.42
C SER A 111 -2.21 -27.19 13.00
N GLU A 112 -1.99 -27.40 11.70
CA GLU A 112 -0.64 -27.27 11.13
C GLU A 112 -0.12 -25.83 11.17
N PHE A 113 1.15 -25.66 10.82
CA PHE A 113 1.76 -24.35 10.65
C PHE A 113 1.22 -23.62 9.42
N SER A 114 1.07 -22.30 9.57
CA SER A 114 0.79 -21.39 8.47
C SER A 114 1.88 -21.41 7.39
N ALA A 115 1.53 -20.91 6.21
CA ALA A 115 2.53 -20.48 5.24
C ALA A 115 3.49 -19.45 5.87
N CYS A 116 4.75 -19.47 5.45
CA CYS A 116 5.75 -18.51 5.92
C CYS A 116 5.41 -17.09 5.46
N THR A 117 5.56 -16.11 6.35
CA THR A 117 5.55 -14.68 6.02
C THR A 117 6.90 -14.05 6.36
N ILE A 118 7.44 -13.22 5.46
CA ILE A 118 8.76 -12.61 5.67
C ILE A 118 8.64 -11.46 6.67
N ALA A 119 9.45 -11.52 7.71
CA ALA A 119 9.58 -10.46 8.69
C ALA A 119 10.43 -9.33 8.10
N GLN A 120 9.83 -8.16 7.87
CA GLN A 120 10.49 -7.00 7.25
C GLN A 120 10.01 -5.67 7.83
N PRO A 121 10.74 -4.56 7.63
CA PRO A 121 10.24 -3.22 7.95
C PRO A 121 8.91 -2.91 7.24
N ASP A 122 8.08 -2.07 7.86
CA ASP A 122 6.86 -1.57 7.21
C ASP A 122 7.20 -0.35 6.34
N ASN A 123 7.66 -0.62 5.12
CA ASN A 123 7.95 0.40 4.11
C ASN A 123 7.16 0.15 2.82
N THR A 124 5.88 -0.19 2.98
CA THR A 124 5.02 -0.57 1.83
C THR A 124 4.27 0.60 1.21
N SER A 125 4.47 1.80 1.76
CA SER A 125 3.92 3.06 1.27
C SER A 125 4.94 4.19 1.40
N TRP A 126 4.79 5.25 0.62
CA TRP A 126 5.77 6.33 0.56
C TRP A 126 5.90 7.10 1.88
N ASP A 127 4.82 7.24 2.66
CA ASP A 127 4.82 7.86 3.98
C ASP A 127 5.58 7.04 5.04
N LYS A 128 5.73 5.73 4.79
CA LYS A 128 6.49 4.80 5.61
C LYS A 128 7.82 4.39 4.97
N ALA A 129 8.28 5.12 3.96
CA ALA A 129 9.49 4.78 3.22
C ALA A 129 10.70 4.60 4.16
N LEU A 130 11.47 3.53 3.95
CA LEU A 130 12.63 3.19 4.78
C LEU A 130 13.73 4.26 4.56
N PRO A 131 14.17 4.97 5.61
CA PRO A 131 15.26 5.94 5.47
C PRO A 131 16.60 5.25 5.19
N LEU A 132 17.26 5.65 4.11
CA LEU A 132 18.62 5.25 3.76
C LEU A 132 19.60 6.36 4.16
N SER A 133 20.48 6.06 5.12
CA SER A 133 21.53 6.98 5.52
C SER A 133 22.73 6.85 4.58
N LEU A 134 22.84 7.76 3.61
CA LEU A 134 23.97 7.77 2.67
C LEU A 134 25.28 8.10 3.42
N GLN A 135 26.26 7.23 3.30
CA GLN A 135 27.58 7.36 3.94
C GLN A 135 28.69 7.22 2.89
N GLY A 136 29.83 7.88 3.10
CA GLY A 136 30.95 7.83 2.19
C GLY A 136 31.96 8.97 2.36
N GLY A 137 32.95 9.01 1.47
CA GLY A 137 33.99 10.03 1.43
C GLY A 137 33.55 11.30 0.69
N ALA A 138 34.43 12.31 0.66
CA ALA A 138 34.16 13.55 -0.08
C ALA A 138 33.84 13.26 -1.55
N GLY A 139 32.67 13.73 -2.02
CA GLY A 139 32.23 13.60 -3.41
C GLY A 139 31.38 12.37 -3.73
N VAL A 140 31.35 11.33 -2.87
CA VAL A 140 30.56 10.10 -3.11
C VAL A 140 29.94 9.60 -1.81
N LEU A 141 28.61 9.60 -1.74
CA LEU A 141 27.84 9.04 -0.63
C LEU A 141 27.00 7.87 -1.16
N SER A 142 26.86 6.80 -0.39
CA SER A 142 26.08 5.63 -0.80
C SER A 142 25.37 4.94 0.36
N ALA A 143 24.28 4.24 0.07
CA ALA A 143 23.64 3.31 0.98
C ALA A 143 23.05 2.13 0.22
N MET A 144 22.98 0.99 0.89
CA MET A 144 22.42 -0.26 0.36
C MET A 144 21.29 -0.75 1.24
N ALA A 145 20.30 -1.39 0.63
CA ALA A 145 19.25 -2.13 1.31
C ALA A 145 18.94 -3.44 0.58
N GLU A 146 18.65 -4.49 1.34
CA GLU A 146 18.19 -5.78 0.81
C GLU A 146 16.81 -6.10 1.38
N GLN A 147 15.85 -6.34 0.50
CA GLN A 147 14.47 -6.61 0.88
C GLN A 147 13.77 -7.56 -0.11
N TYR A 148 12.57 -8.01 0.25
CA TYR A 148 11.75 -8.91 -0.54
C TYR A 148 10.47 -8.18 -0.96
N LEU A 149 9.91 -8.65 -2.07
CA LEU A 149 8.49 -8.51 -2.33
C LEU A 149 7.85 -9.85 -2.00
N ASP A 150 6.93 -9.89 -1.05
CA ASP A 150 6.40 -11.13 -0.47
C ASP A 150 4.91 -11.35 -0.77
N ARG A 151 4.28 -10.42 -1.47
CA ARG A 151 2.86 -10.52 -1.86
C ARG A 151 2.56 -9.77 -3.15
N THR A 152 1.50 -10.22 -3.82
CA THR A 152 1.05 -9.65 -5.08
C THR A 152 0.76 -8.16 -4.97
N GLY A 153 1.33 -7.38 -5.89
CA GLY A 153 1.08 -5.94 -5.98
C GLY A 153 1.75 -5.09 -4.89
N GLN A 154 2.61 -5.69 -4.05
CA GLN A 154 3.38 -4.92 -3.08
C GLN A 154 4.43 -4.05 -3.76
N ALA A 155 4.66 -2.89 -3.16
CA ALA A 155 5.82 -2.06 -3.42
C ALA A 155 6.62 -1.89 -2.13
N ARG A 156 7.93 -1.64 -2.28
CA ARG A 156 8.83 -1.23 -1.21
C ARG A 156 9.34 0.18 -1.49
N TRP A 157 9.23 1.02 -0.48
CA TRP A 157 9.58 2.42 -0.56
C TRP A 157 10.81 2.70 0.30
N PHE A 158 11.72 3.48 -0.24
CA PHE A 158 12.94 3.92 0.42
C PHE A 158 13.06 5.43 0.26
N LYS A 159 13.70 6.11 1.20
CA LYS A 159 13.92 7.55 1.09
C LYS A 159 15.32 7.95 1.53
N PHE A 160 15.84 8.99 0.92
CA PHE A 160 17.19 9.49 1.21
C PHE A 160 17.28 10.99 0.95
N ALA A 161 18.15 11.67 1.70
CA ALA A 161 18.36 13.10 1.54
C ALA A 161 19.22 13.39 0.30
N VAL A 162 18.77 14.34 -0.51
CA VAL A 162 19.48 14.80 -1.72
C VAL A 162 20.00 16.22 -1.55
N GLN A 163 21.24 16.42 -1.98
CA GLN A 163 21.86 17.73 -2.06
C GLN A 163 21.70 18.33 -3.48
N PRO A 164 21.47 19.65 -3.61
CA PRO A 164 21.56 20.32 -4.89
C PRO A 164 22.89 20.07 -5.58
N GLY A 165 22.87 20.01 -6.91
CA GLY A 165 24.04 19.90 -7.75
C GLY A 165 24.68 18.50 -7.74
N SER A 166 23.93 17.47 -7.36
CA SER A 166 24.41 16.10 -7.26
C SER A 166 23.95 15.25 -8.44
N GLU A 167 24.71 14.22 -8.79
CA GLU A 167 24.23 13.13 -9.64
C GLU A 167 23.77 11.97 -8.76
N ILE A 168 22.58 11.47 -9.00
CA ILE A 168 21.96 10.37 -8.28
C ILE A 168 21.97 9.15 -9.18
N ILE A 169 22.52 8.05 -8.66
CA ILE A 169 22.56 6.74 -9.29
C ILE A 169 21.79 5.79 -8.40
N VAL A 170 20.75 5.15 -8.94
CA VAL A 170 19.98 4.12 -8.25
C VAL A 170 20.14 2.83 -9.03
N ASP A 171 20.72 1.83 -8.39
CA ASP A 171 20.93 0.50 -8.92
C ASP A 171 20.02 -0.50 -8.19
N LEU A 172 19.28 -1.29 -8.95
CA LEU A 172 18.51 -2.42 -8.44
C LEU A 172 19.03 -3.69 -9.09
N THR A 173 19.58 -4.57 -8.26
CA THR A 173 20.32 -5.77 -8.67
C THR A 173 19.81 -7.00 -7.92
N ASN A 174 20.34 -8.19 -8.27
CA ASN A 174 19.92 -9.47 -7.69
C ASN A 174 18.39 -9.68 -7.78
N LEU A 175 17.79 -9.38 -8.93
CA LEU A 175 16.34 -9.48 -9.10
C LEU A 175 15.90 -10.95 -9.19
N PRO A 176 15.07 -11.44 -8.25
CA PRO A 176 14.53 -12.80 -8.33
C PRO A 176 13.33 -12.91 -9.29
N ALA A 177 12.67 -11.80 -9.58
CA ALA A 177 11.54 -11.70 -10.51
C ALA A 177 11.55 -10.32 -11.21
N ASP A 178 10.63 -10.11 -12.15
CA ASP A 178 10.56 -8.89 -12.97
C ASP A 178 10.06 -7.69 -12.14
N TYR A 179 10.98 -6.84 -11.72
CA TYR A 179 10.72 -5.70 -10.84
C TYR A 179 11.00 -4.37 -11.55
N ASP A 180 10.08 -3.41 -11.38
CA ASP A 180 10.26 -2.04 -11.84
C ASP A 180 10.91 -1.18 -10.76
N LEU A 181 11.71 -0.21 -11.20
CA LEU A 181 12.35 0.80 -10.37
C LEU A 181 11.85 2.19 -10.75
N THR A 182 11.35 2.97 -9.79
CA THR A 182 11.08 4.39 -9.99
C THR A 182 11.75 5.25 -8.93
N LEU A 183 12.16 6.44 -9.34
CA LEU A 183 12.71 7.47 -8.49
C LEU A 183 11.77 8.66 -8.51
N HIS A 184 11.49 9.19 -7.34
CA HIS A 184 10.65 10.35 -7.12
C HIS A 184 11.45 11.41 -6.36
N SER A 185 11.18 12.66 -6.69
CA SER A 185 11.57 13.82 -5.87
C SER A 185 10.75 13.85 -4.57
N ASP A 186 10.71 14.97 -3.86
CA ASP A 186 10.06 15.05 -2.56
C ASP A 186 8.53 14.88 -2.63
N ILE A 187 8.07 13.63 -2.43
CA ILE A 187 6.66 13.24 -2.44
C ILE A 187 5.90 13.95 -1.32
N GLN A 188 6.49 14.07 -0.13
CA GLN A 188 5.84 14.73 0.99
C GLN A 188 5.63 16.22 0.70
N ALA A 189 6.61 16.89 0.09
CA ALA A 189 6.45 18.27 -0.38
C ALA A 189 5.44 18.37 -1.52
N ALA A 190 5.39 17.40 -2.44
CA ALA A 190 4.36 17.34 -3.47
C ALA A 190 2.95 17.21 -2.88
N TYR A 191 2.76 16.33 -1.90
CA TYR A 191 1.50 16.17 -1.17
C TYR A 191 1.10 17.46 -0.43
N ASN A 192 2.03 18.09 0.28
CA ASN A 192 1.77 19.31 1.03
C ASN A 192 1.41 20.51 0.14
N ARG A 193 1.79 20.50 -1.15
CA ARG A 193 1.39 21.53 -2.12
C ARG A 193 -0.05 21.38 -2.60
N ILE A 194 -0.68 20.22 -2.39
CA ILE A 194 -2.09 19.99 -2.70
C ILE A 194 -2.91 20.50 -1.51
N ALA A 195 -3.02 21.83 -1.43
CA ALA A 195 -3.54 22.54 -0.27
C ALA A 195 -4.93 23.15 -0.50
N THR A 196 -5.39 23.22 -1.76
CA THR A 196 -6.62 23.94 -2.11
C THR A 196 -7.65 23.08 -2.85
N PRO A 197 -8.95 23.39 -2.75
CA PRO A 197 -9.99 22.76 -3.58
C PRO A 197 -9.75 22.89 -5.09
N VAL A 198 -9.01 23.92 -5.53
CA VAL A 198 -8.63 24.10 -6.94
C VAL A 198 -7.60 23.05 -7.36
N ASP A 199 -6.62 22.75 -6.51
CA ASP A 199 -5.64 21.69 -6.75
C ASP A 199 -6.32 20.32 -6.85
N LEU A 200 -7.32 20.07 -5.99
CA LEU A 200 -8.14 18.86 -6.03
C LEU A 200 -9.01 18.79 -7.30
N ALA A 201 -9.57 19.92 -7.74
CA ALA A 201 -10.35 19.98 -8.98
C ALA A 201 -9.47 19.72 -10.22
N GLN A 202 -8.28 20.33 -10.30
CA GLN A 202 -7.31 20.04 -11.36
C GLN A 202 -6.87 18.58 -11.33
N LEU A 203 -6.69 18.01 -10.14
CA LEU A 203 -6.31 16.63 -9.97
C LEU A 203 -7.41 15.65 -10.42
N SER A 204 -8.67 15.93 -10.09
CA SER A 204 -9.81 15.13 -10.59
C SER A 204 -9.93 15.18 -12.11
N ALA A 205 -9.51 16.27 -12.75
CA ALA A 205 -9.45 16.39 -14.21
C ALA A 205 -8.26 15.62 -14.82
N GLU A 206 -7.09 15.65 -14.16
CA GLU A 206 -5.88 14.92 -14.58
C GLU A 206 -6.04 13.39 -14.47
N LEU A 207 -6.83 12.93 -13.50
CA LEU A 207 -7.13 11.51 -13.25
C LEU A 207 -8.48 11.06 -13.83
N ALA A 208 -9.19 11.91 -14.57
CA ALA A 208 -10.49 11.57 -15.16
C ALA A 208 -10.34 10.45 -16.21
N PRO A 209 -10.92 9.26 -16.00
CA PRO A 209 -10.82 8.14 -16.95
C PRO A 209 -11.48 8.41 -18.32
N SER A 210 -12.24 9.51 -18.44
CA SER A 210 -13.07 9.86 -19.59
C SER A 210 -12.45 10.87 -20.56
N ALA A 211 -11.26 11.43 -20.29
CA ALA A 211 -10.60 12.37 -21.20
C ALA A 211 -9.99 11.71 -22.47
N PHE A 212 -9.87 10.38 -22.50
CA PHE A 212 -9.26 9.63 -23.62
C PHE A 212 -10.25 8.84 -24.51
N VAL A 213 -11.58 8.99 -24.34
CA VAL A 213 -12.55 8.14 -25.08
C VAL A 213 -13.60 8.92 -25.90
N ASN A 214 -13.47 10.23 -26.13
CA ASN A 214 -14.39 10.90 -27.08
C ASN A 214 -13.74 11.91 -28.02
N PRO A 215 -13.34 11.49 -29.24
CA PRO A 215 -12.88 12.38 -30.29
C PRO A 215 -13.92 13.43 -30.75
N ALA A 216 -15.20 13.29 -30.39
CA ALA A 216 -16.26 14.21 -30.80
C ALA A 216 -16.40 15.48 -29.92
N ALA A 217 -15.70 15.57 -28.78
CA ALA A 217 -15.74 16.77 -27.93
C ALA A 217 -14.93 17.95 -28.50
N PHE A 218 -14.04 17.71 -29.47
CA PHE A 218 -13.17 18.73 -30.06
C PHE A 218 -13.72 19.39 -31.34
N THR A 219 -14.92 19.04 -31.80
CA THR A 219 -15.46 19.55 -33.08
C THR A 219 -16.51 20.65 -32.97
N ASN A 220 -16.78 21.20 -31.77
CA ASN A 220 -17.72 22.33 -31.63
C ASN A 220 -17.02 23.62 -31.17
N PRO A 221 -16.65 24.53 -32.09
CA PRO A 221 -16.00 25.81 -31.77
C PRO A 221 -16.86 26.75 -30.91
N ALA A 222 -18.16 26.48 -30.72
CA ALA A 222 -19.06 27.35 -29.95
C ALA A 222 -18.98 27.17 -28.42
N ALA A 223 -18.31 26.13 -27.91
CA ALA A 223 -18.23 25.86 -26.48
C ALA A 223 -17.23 26.75 -25.71
N PHE A 224 -16.31 27.43 -26.42
CA PHE A 224 -15.23 28.22 -25.80
C PHE A 224 -15.46 29.74 -25.81
N THR A 225 -16.60 30.24 -26.30
CA THR A 225 -16.82 31.68 -26.49
C THR A 225 -17.74 32.34 -25.46
N ASN A 226 -18.22 31.62 -24.44
CA ASN A 226 -19.08 32.22 -23.40
C ASN A 226 -18.45 32.17 -21.99
N PRO A 227 -17.89 33.29 -21.48
CA PRO A 227 -17.33 33.38 -20.13
C PRO A 227 -18.35 33.16 -18.99
N ALA A 228 -19.65 33.14 -19.28
CA ALA A 228 -20.70 33.01 -18.26
C ALA A 228 -20.98 31.56 -17.81
N ALA A 229 -20.38 30.53 -18.44
CA ALA A 229 -20.64 29.13 -18.07
C ALA A 229 -19.96 28.67 -16.77
N PHE A 230 -18.95 29.40 -16.29
CA PHE A 230 -18.17 29.02 -15.09
C PHE A 230 -18.54 29.78 -13.81
N THR A 231 -19.54 30.67 -13.84
CA THR A 231 -19.86 31.54 -12.69
C THR A 231 -21.25 31.33 -12.08
N ASN A 232 -22.05 30.37 -12.57
CA ASN A 232 -23.39 30.13 -12.02
C ASN A 232 -23.51 28.77 -11.28
N PRO A 233 -23.66 28.77 -9.92
CA PRO A 233 -23.87 27.55 -9.13
C PRO A 233 -25.17 26.78 -9.49
N ALA A 234 -26.10 27.39 -10.22
CA ALA A 234 -27.39 26.80 -10.55
C ALA A 234 -27.34 25.71 -11.66
N ALA A 235 -26.20 25.45 -12.29
CA ALA A 235 -26.10 24.40 -13.31
C ALA A 235 -26.09 22.97 -12.71
N PHE A 236 -25.80 22.82 -11.41
CA PHE A 236 -25.78 21.52 -10.72
C PHE A 236 -27.08 21.16 -9.99
N THR A 237 -28.11 22.00 -10.03
CA THR A 237 -29.38 21.77 -9.33
C THR A 237 -30.54 21.34 -10.23
N ASN A 238 -30.32 21.12 -11.54
CA ASN A 238 -31.41 20.71 -12.43
C ASN A 238 -31.59 19.17 -12.44
N PRO A 239 -32.68 18.60 -11.88
CA PRO A 239 -32.90 17.15 -11.81
C PRO A 239 -33.21 16.51 -13.18
N ALA A 240 -33.32 17.30 -14.25
CA ALA A 240 -33.75 16.82 -15.56
C ALA A 240 -32.70 16.04 -16.36
N ALA A 241 -31.44 15.93 -15.90
CA ALA A 241 -30.39 15.18 -16.60
C ALA A 241 -30.40 13.66 -16.34
N PHE A 242 -31.25 13.17 -15.42
CA PHE A 242 -31.31 11.75 -15.04
C PHE A 242 -32.56 10.99 -15.56
N THR A 243 -33.24 11.49 -16.58
CA THR A 243 -34.44 10.84 -17.17
C THR A 243 -34.11 9.84 -18.28
N ASN A 244 -33.17 8.92 -18.06
CA ASN A 244 -33.11 7.67 -18.84
C ASN A 244 -33.53 6.48 -17.96
N PRO A 245 -34.79 5.99 -18.04
CA PRO A 245 -35.33 4.99 -17.12
C PRO A 245 -34.80 3.56 -17.25
N ALA A 246 -33.79 3.29 -18.07
CA ALA A 246 -33.40 1.91 -18.42
C ALA A 246 -32.32 1.26 -17.53
N ALA A 247 -31.76 1.93 -16.53
CA ALA A 247 -30.59 1.43 -15.79
C ALA A 247 -30.82 0.99 -14.33
N PHE A 248 -32.04 1.06 -13.79
CA PHE A 248 -32.30 0.75 -12.38
C PHE A 248 -33.39 -0.29 -12.18
N THR A 249 -32.99 -1.56 -12.03
CA THR A 249 -33.84 -2.62 -11.48
C THR A 249 -33.21 -3.19 -10.20
N ASN A 250 -33.22 -2.41 -9.12
CA ASN A 250 -33.47 -2.90 -7.76
C ASN A 250 -33.77 -1.74 -6.78
N PRO A 251 -35.03 -1.50 -6.38
CA PRO A 251 -35.39 -0.45 -5.43
C PRO A 251 -35.43 -0.99 -3.99
N ALA A 252 -34.32 -0.89 -3.25
CA ALA A 252 -34.34 -1.14 -1.79
C ALA A 252 -33.34 -0.31 -0.95
N ALA A 253 -32.50 0.55 -1.54
CA ALA A 253 -31.41 1.21 -0.79
C ALA A 253 -31.64 2.70 -0.45
N PHE A 254 -32.81 3.29 -0.75
CA PHE A 254 -33.04 4.73 -0.54
C PHE A 254 -34.24 5.00 0.37
N THR A 255 -34.05 4.88 1.69
CA THR A 255 -35.06 5.35 2.66
C THR A 255 -34.47 6.09 3.87
N ASN A 256 -33.34 6.80 3.74
CA ASN A 256 -32.99 7.79 4.77
C ASN A 256 -32.30 9.05 4.21
N PRO A 257 -33.05 10.14 3.95
CA PRO A 257 -32.51 11.41 3.45
C PRO A 257 -31.62 12.18 4.45
N ASP A 258 -31.61 11.82 5.74
CA ASP A 258 -30.94 12.63 6.78
C ASP A 258 -29.45 12.31 6.99
N ALA A 259 -28.89 11.32 6.27
CA ALA A 259 -27.51 10.88 6.47
C ALA A 259 -26.43 11.77 5.81
N PHE A 260 -26.80 12.72 4.95
CA PHE A 260 -25.83 13.46 4.12
C PHE A 260 -25.63 14.95 4.48
N ILE A 261 -26.21 15.46 5.58
CA ILE A 261 -26.16 16.89 5.89
C ILE A 261 -25.32 17.26 7.14
N ASN A 262 -24.80 16.33 7.93
CA ASN A 262 -24.10 16.69 9.17
C ASN A 262 -22.58 16.44 9.15
N PRO A 263 -21.73 17.49 9.15
CA PRO A 263 -20.27 17.38 9.29
C PRO A 263 -19.79 16.71 10.59
N ALA A 264 -20.66 16.59 11.60
CA ALA A 264 -20.32 15.98 12.89
C ALA A 264 -20.19 14.45 12.87
N ALA A 265 -20.53 13.76 11.76
CA ALA A 265 -20.40 12.31 11.67
C ALA A 265 -18.94 11.82 11.59
N PHE A 266 -18.00 12.68 11.18
CA PHE A 266 -16.58 12.33 11.00
C PHE A 266 -15.71 12.57 12.25
N THR A 267 -16.25 13.14 13.33
CA THR A 267 -15.49 13.42 14.57
C THR A 267 -15.76 12.43 15.70
N ASN A 268 -16.66 11.46 15.50
CA ASN A 268 -17.03 10.49 16.54
C ASN A 268 -16.43 9.09 16.25
N PRO A 269 -15.54 8.56 17.13
CA PRO A 269 -14.97 7.21 16.98
C PRO A 269 -16.01 6.09 16.85
N ALA A 270 -17.25 6.31 17.30
CA ALA A 270 -18.34 5.34 17.18
C ALA A 270 -18.82 5.10 15.74
N ALA A 271 -18.62 6.03 14.80
CA ALA A 271 -19.10 5.89 13.40
C ALA A 271 -18.38 4.79 12.60
N PHE A 272 -17.20 4.35 13.05
CA PHE A 272 -16.42 3.27 12.43
C PHE A 272 -16.92 1.86 12.79
N THR A 273 -17.98 1.74 13.59
CA THR A 273 -18.57 0.44 13.96
C THR A 273 -19.72 -0.03 13.06
N ASN A 274 -20.12 0.78 12.07
CA ASN A 274 -21.30 0.47 11.24
C ASN A 274 -20.90 -0.05 9.83
N PRO A 275 -21.18 -1.33 9.48
CA PRO A 275 -20.74 -1.97 8.22
C PRO A 275 -21.29 -1.33 6.94
N ALA A 276 -22.32 -0.49 7.01
CA ALA A 276 -23.03 0.02 5.83
C ALA A 276 -22.31 1.15 5.06
N ALA A 277 -21.20 1.70 5.57
CA ALA A 277 -20.57 2.89 4.99
C ALA A 277 -19.58 2.64 3.83
N PHE A 278 -19.25 1.38 3.49
CA PHE A 278 -18.14 1.05 2.59
C PHE A 278 -18.51 0.29 1.30
N THR A 279 -19.74 0.43 0.78
CA THR A 279 -20.14 -0.22 -0.48
C THR A 279 -19.80 0.60 -1.74
N ASN A 280 -18.55 1.02 -1.93
CA ASN A 280 -18.08 1.57 -3.22
C ASN A 280 -16.97 0.67 -3.83
N PRO A 281 -17.25 -0.11 -4.90
CA PRO A 281 -16.31 -1.10 -5.44
C PRO A 281 -15.09 -0.54 -6.19
N ALA A 282 -14.98 0.78 -6.41
CA ALA A 282 -14.04 1.32 -7.40
C ALA A 282 -12.60 1.60 -6.90
N ALA A 283 -12.27 1.37 -5.63
CA ALA A 283 -10.95 1.74 -5.08
C ALA A 283 -10.09 0.57 -4.54
N PHE A 284 -10.56 -0.67 -4.53
CA PHE A 284 -9.86 -1.75 -3.82
C PHE A 284 -9.91 -3.09 -4.57
N THR A 285 -8.78 -3.52 -5.12
CA THR A 285 -8.64 -4.69 -6.00
C THR A 285 -8.57 -6.05 -5.29
N ASN A 286 -9.07 -6.19 -4.05
CA ASN A 286 -9.19 -7.49 -3.40
C ASN A 286 -10.51 -7.66 -2.63
N PRO A 287 -11.57 -8.21 -3.26
CA PRO A 287 -12.91 -8.34 -2.68
C PRO A 287 -12.99 -9.25 -1.44
N ALA A 288 -12.06 -10.21 -1.28
CA ALA A 288 -12.15 -11.22 -0.22
C ALA A 288 -11.78 -10.68 1.19
N ALA A 289 -11.08 -9.55 1.27
CA ALA A 289 -10.67 -8.96 2.56
C ALA A 289 -11.77 -8.12 3.24
N PHE A 290 -12.84 -7.77 2.52
CA PHE A 290 -13.84 -6.79 2.97
C PHE A 290 -15.20 -7.37 3.39
N THR A 291 -15.42 -8.68 3.23
CA THR A 291 -16.65 -9.35 3.70
C THR A 291 -16.60 -9.74 5.18
N ASN A 292 -15.46 -9.56 5.86
CA ASN A 292 -15.24 -9.97 7.25
C ASN A 292 -15.25 -8.76 8.23
N PRO A 293 -16.28 -8.62 9.11
CA PRO A 293 -16.33 -7.57 10.13
C PRO A 293 -15.11 -7.55 11.08
N ALA A 294 -14.42 -8.69 11.29
CA ALA A 294 -13.25 -8.77 12.15
C ALA A 294 -12.02 -8.02 11.59
N ALA A 295 -11.94 -7.82 10.27
CA ALA A 295 -10.89 -7.02 9.64
C ALA A 295 -11.00 -5.52 9.99
N PHE A 296 -12.20 -5.05 10.34
CA PHE A 296 -12.46 -3.66 10.74
C PHE A 296 -12.17 -3.39 12.23
N THR A 297 -12.12 -4.42 13.08
CA THR A 297 -11.82 -4.28 14.50
C THR A 297 -10.32 -4.25 14.84
N ASN A 298 -9.43 -4.51 13.87
CA ASN A 298 -7.99 -4.40 14.08
C ASN A 298 -7.51 -2.95 13.81
N PRO A 299 -7.15 -2.16 14.83
CA PRO A 299 -6.77 -0.75 14.66
C PRO A 299 -5.53 -0.56 13.77
N ALA A 300 -4.71 -1.60 13.61
CA ALA A 300 -3.51 -1.58 12.78
C ALA A 300 -3.79 -1.48 11.27
N ALA A 301 -5.02 -1.77 10.81
CA ALA A 301 -5.39 -1.65 9.39
C ALA A 301 -5.65 -0.21 8.93
N PHE A 302 -5.85 0.74 9.86
CA PHE A 302 -6.28 2.12 9.57
C PHE A 302 -5.24 3.19 9.96
N THR A 303 -3.95 2.87 9.90
CA THR A 303 -2.89 3.72 10.49
C THR A 303 -2.40 4.89 9.61
N ASN A 304 -3.06 5.24 8.51
CA ASN A 304 -2.62 6.37 7.66
C ASN A 304 -3.66 7.50 7.62
N PRO A 305 -3.68 8.40 8.61
CA PRO A 305 -4.60 9.54 8.64
C PRO A 305 -4.53 10.46 7.41
N ALA A 306 -3.35 10.56 6.77
CA ALA A 306 -3.18 11.42 5.59
C ALA A 306 -3.94 10.88 4.37
N ALA A 307 -3.89 9.56 4.16
CA ALA A 307 -4.66 8.90 3.09
C ALA A 307 -6.18 9.07 3.26
N PHE A 308 -6.68 9.22 4.49
CA PHE A 308 -8.11 9.46 4.75
C PHE A 308 -8.50 10.95 4.71
N THR A 309 -7.56 11.86 4.94
CA THR A 309 -7.82 13.31 4.95
C THR A 309 -7.82 13.90 3.54
N ASN A 310 -6.92 13.43 2.66
CA ASN A 310 -6.89 13.81 1.24
C ASN A 310 -6.45 12.62 0.36
N PRO A 311 -7.37 11.68 0.05
CA PRO A 311 -7.05 10.47 -0.71
C PRO A 311 -6.49 10.77 -2.10
N ASP A 312 -7.06 11.73 -2.82
CA ASP A 312 -6.62 12.10 -4.17
C ASP A 312 -5.22 12.70 -4.13
N GLY A 313 -4.98 13.63 -3.20
CA GLY A 313 -3.65 14.22 -2.99
C GLY A 313 -2.61 13.14 -2.66
N TYR A 314 -2.97 12.18 -1.81
CA TYR A 314 -2.09 11.09 -1.41
C TYR A 314 -1.71 10.19 -2.60
N ALA A 315 -2.69 9.83 -3.46
CA ALA A 315 -2.47 8.97 -4.62
C ALA A 315 -1.68 9.67 -5.74
N SER A 316 -1.85 10.99 -5.88
CA SER A 316 -1.24 11.76 -6.96
C SER A 316 0.16 12.31 -6.66
N ALA A 317 0.52 12.47 -5.39
CA ALA A 317 1.81 13.00 -4.99
C ALA A 317 3.00 12.21 -5.57
N PRO A 318 3.01 10.86 -5.59
CA PRO A 318 4.05 10.10 -6.27
C PRO A 318 4.11 10.33 -7.78
N LEU A 319 2.96 10.47 -8.46
CA LEU A 319 2.92 10.71 -9.92
C LEU A 319 3.53 12.06 -10.28
N ARG A 320 3.19 13.11 -9.53
CA ARG A 320 3.69 14.48 -9.75
C ARG A 320 5.15 14.68 -9.39
N SER A 321 5.71 13.77 -8.62
CA SER A 321 7.11 13.81 -8.16
C SER A 321 8.01 12.87 -8.95
N LEU A 322 7.48 12.13 -9.93
CA LEU A 322 8.26 11.19 -10.73
C LEU A 322 9.48 11.87 -11.37
N PHE A 323 10.64 11.29 -11.13
CA PHE A 323 11.94 11.87 -11.47
C PHE A 323 12.78 10.94 -12.37
N GLY A 324 12.56 9.63 -12.28
CA GLY A 324 13.18 8.63 -13.16
C GLY A 324 12.46 7.29 -13.11
N VAL A 325 12.58 6.50 -14.18
CA VAL A 325 12.01 5.16 -14.31
C VAL A 325 13.02 4.24 -14.99
N SER A 326 13.11 3.01 -14.51
CA SER A 326 13.77 1.89 -15.20
C SER A 326 12.88 0.65 -15.05
N ALA A 327 12.55 0.04 -16.18
CA ALA A 327 11.59 -1.06 -16.27
C ALA A 327 11.98 -1.97 -17.44
N ARG A 328 13.12 -2.66 -17.32
CA ARG A 328 13.58 -3.67 -18.29
C ARG A 328 12.80 -4.96 -18.08
N GLU A 329 12.68 -5.78 -19.12
CA GLU A 329 11.99 -7.07 -19.03
C GLU A 329 12.84 -8.14 -18.34
N GLY A 330 12.18 -8.96 -17.53
CA GLY A 330 12.80 -10.08 -16.83
C GLY A 330 13.61 -9.67 -15.59
N THR A 331 14.66 -10.42 -15.28
CA THR A 331 15.47 -10.26 -14.05
C THR A 331 16.76 -9.46 -14.26
N ALA A 332 16.83 -8.69 -15.34
CA ALA A 332 17.98 -7.83 -15.60
C ALA A 332 18.06 -6.69 -14.59
N SER A 333 19.27 -6.29 -14.20
CA SER A 333 19.43 -5.16 -13.27
C SER A 333 18.84 -3.86 -13.84
N GLU A 334 18.17 -3.11 -12.97
CA GLU A 334 17.65 -1.78 -13.29
C GLU A 334 18.63 -0.70 -12.83
N ARG A 335 18.69 0.40 -13.58
CA ARG A 335 19.54 1.55 -13.24
C ARG A 335 18.86 2.86 -13.64
N ILE A 336 18.83 3.80 -12.71
CA ILE A 336 18.47 5.20 -12.96
C ILE A 336 19.71 6.06 -12.69
N VAL A 337 20.04 6.97 -13.62
CA VAL A 337 21.08 7.99 -13.45
C VAL A 337 20.48 9.34 -13.80
N VAL A 338 20.45 10.25 -12.84
CA VAL A 338 19.79 11.56 -12.99
C VAL A 338 20.56 12.64 -12.23
N ASN A 339 20.51 13.88 -12.73
CA ASN A 339 21.06 15.03 -12.03
C ASN A 339 19.99 15.68 -11.16
N SER A 340 20.30 16.00 -9.91
CA SER A 340 19.38 16.68 -8.99
C SER A 340 19.18 18.15 -9.38
N TRP A 341 20.13 18.77 -10.10
CA TRP A 341 20.10 20.19 -10.45
C TRP A 341 19.97 21.08 -9.20
N ASN A 342 18.91 21.86 -9.08
CA ASN A 342 18.59 22.65 -7.88
C ASN A 342 17.67 21.90 -6.90
N ASN A 343 17.22 20.68 -7.24
CA ASN A 343 16.34 19.91 -6.36
C ASN A 343 17.12 19.41 -5.13
N SER A 344 16.42 19.43 -4.00
CA SER A 344 16.87 18.95 -2.69
C SER A 344 15.67 18.38 -1.93
N GLY A 345 15.91 17.92 -0.71
CA GLY A 345 14.88 17.33 0.15
C GLY A 345 15.00 15.81 0.21
N GLU A 346 13.92 15.14 0.61
CA GLU A 346 13.88 13.68 0.66
C GLU A 346 13.43 13.14 -0.70
N PHE A 347 14.30 12.41 -1.39
CA PHE A 347 13.91 11.67 -2.60
C PHE A 347 13.45 10.27 -2.21
N TYR A 348 12.58 9.69 -3.02
CA TYR A 348 11.95 8.40 -2.75
C TYR A 348 12.23 7.41 -3.89
N VAL A 349 12.61 6.19 -3.55
CA VAL A 349 12.70 5.06 -4.49
C VAL A 349 11.52 4.15 -4.25
N MET A 350 10.84 3.72 -5.32
CA MET A 350 9.88 2.63 -5.28
C MET A 350 10.43 1.45 -6.07
N VAL A 351 10.41 0.27 -5.44
CA VAL A 351 10.62 -1.03 -6.08
C VAL A 351 9.30 -1.77 -6.06
N ARG A 352 8.83 -2.26 -7.20
CA ARG A 352 7.57 -3.01 -7.30
C ARG A 352 7.67 -4.18 -8.27
N GLY A 353 6.83 -5.19 -8.07
CA GLY A 353 6.69 -6.27 -9.02
C GLY A 353 5.91 -5.86 -10.25
N ARG A 354 6.46 -6.09 -11.45
CA ARG A 354 5.72 -5.88 -12.69
C ARG A 354 4.52 -6.84 -12.74
N ASN A 355 3.32 -6.32 -13.02
CA ASN A 355 2.07 -7.08 -12.97
C ASN A 355 1.84 -7.80 -11.62
N GLY A 356 2.44 -7.29 -10.54
CA GLY A 356 2.29 -7.82 -9.19
C GLY A 356 3.12 -9.07 -8.89
N VAL A 357 4.12 -9.44 -9.71
CA VAL A 357 5.02 -10.55 -9.39
C VAL A 357 5.81 -10.31 -8.11
N PHE A 358 6.19 -11.37 -7.40
CA PHE A 358 6.93 -11.29 -6.14
C PHE A 358 7.73 -12.58 -5.92
N ASP A 359 8.72 -12.56 -5.04
CA ASP A 359 9.55 -13.72 -4.69
C ASP A 359 9.93 -13.69 -3.21
N ARG A 360 9.62 -14.81 -2.51
CA ARG A 360 9.86 -14.96 -1.06
C ARG A 360 11.18 -15.66 -0.72
N THR A 361 11.89 -16.15 -1.72
CA THR A 361 13.04 -17.03 -1.56
C THR A 361 14.37 -16.28 -1.66
N ALA A 362 14.40 -15.19 -2.42
CA ALA A 362 15.59 -14.36 -2.58
C ALA A 362 15.25 -12.85 -2.49
N PRO A 363 16.10 -12.04 -1.86
CA PRO A 363 15.91 -10.60 -1.81
C PRO A 363 16.40 -9.93 -3.10
N PHE A 364 15.87 -8.75 -3.40
CA PHE A 364 16.54 -7.80 -4.29
C PHE A 364 17.54 -6.95 -3.50
N THR A 365 18.54 -6.41 -4.21
CA THR A 365 19.52 -5.48 -3.63
C THR A 365 19.36 -4.10 -4.27
N LEU A 366 19.00 -3.10 -3.46
CA LEU A 366 18.94 -1.68 -3.83
C LEU A 366 20.22 -0.98 -3.38
N ASN A 367 20.90 -0.28 -4.29
CA ASN A 367 22.02 0.59 -3.98
C ASN A 367 21.74 2.00 -4.49
N VAL A 368 21.85 3.00 -3.61
CA VAL A 368 21.72 4.41 -3.95
C VAL A 368 23.09 5.05 -3.78
N THR A 369 23.59 5.69 -4.83
CA THR A 369 24.82 6.47 -4.82
C THR A 369 24.52 7.91 -5.21
N MET A 370 25.08 8.86 -4.47
CA MET A 370 25.00 10.29 -4.73
C MET A 370 26.41 10.84 -4.91
N LEU A 371 26.69 11.34 -6.11
CA LEU A 371 27.92 12.05 -6.42
C LEU A 371 27.70 13.54 -6.17
N THR A 372 28.37 14.10 -5.16
CA THR A 372 28.12 15.49 -4.74
C THR A 372 28.99 16.48 -5.51
N GLY A 373 28.42 17.64 -5.86
CA GLY A 373 29.13 18.72 -6.52
C GLY A 373 29.40 18.54 -8.03
N VAL A 374 28.91 17.46 -8.65
CA VAL A 374 29.09 17.17 -10.09
C VAL A 374 28.44 18.22 -10.98
N CYS A 375 27.34 18.84 -10.52
CA CYS A 375 26.64 19.91 -11.24
C CYS A 375 26.86 21.30 -10.62
N ALA A 376 27.84 21.47 -9.73
CA ALA A 376 28.15 22.77 -9.16
C ALA A 376 28.69 23.71 -10.25
N GLY A 377 27.94 24.77 -10.55
CA GLY A 377 28.32 25.78 -11.55
C GLY A 377 27.61 25.70 -12.90
N ILE A 378 26.61 24.81 -13.06
CA ILE A 378 25.72 24.89 -14.23
C ILE A 378 24.73 26.03 -14.03
N THR A 379 24.84 27.08 -14.83
CA THR A 379 23.87 28.18 -14.88
C THR A 379 22.65 27.78 -15.69
N THR A 380 21.46 27.99 -15.13
CA THR A 380 20.20 27.80 -15.85
C THR A 380 20.13 28.81 -16.99
N VAL A 381 20.23 28.34 -18.24
CA VAL A 381 19.96 29.17 -19.43
C VAL A 381 18.45 29.13 -19.72
N LEU A 382 17.63 29.52 -18.74
CA LEU A 382 16.24 29.84 -19.00
C LEU A 382 16.18 31.32 -19.39
N PRO A 383 15.60 31.69 -20.55
CA PRO A 383 15.38 33.09 -20.87
C PRO A 383 14.55 33.74 -19.76
N ALA A 384 15.00 34.89 -19.28
CA ALA A 384 14.29 35.65 -18.27
C ALA A 384 12.96 36.13 -18.85
N GLY A 385 11.86 35.52 -18.39
CA GLY A 385 10.49 35.97 -18.65
C GLY A 385 9.85 35.38 -19.90
N GLU A 386 9.06 34.33 -19.72
CA GLU A 386 7.77 34.08 -20.39
C GLU A 386 7.30 32.66 -20.05
N VAL A 387 6.79 32.47 -18.84
CA VAL A 387 5.50 31.80 -18.59
C VAL A 387 5.02 32.33 -17.24
N ALA A 388 4.26 33.43 -17.26
CA ALA A 388 3.34 33.66 -16.16
C ALA A 388 2.33 32.50 -16.22
N ALA A 389 2.28 31.70 -15.16
CA ALA A 389 1.30 30.63 -15.06
C ALA A 389 -0.12 31.23 -15.18
N PRO A 390 -1.00 30.67 -16.04
CA PRO A 390 -2.42 31.01 -16.04
C PRO A 390 -3.13 30.55 -14.77
#